data_AF-A0A7D9MB16-F1
#
_entry.id   AF-A0A7D9MB16-F1
#
_cell.length_a   1.000
_cell.length_b   1.000
_cell.length_c   1.000
_cell.angle_alpha   90.00
_cell.angle_beta   90.00
_cell.angle_gamma   90.00
#
_symmetry.space_group_name_H-M   'P 1'
#
loop_
_entity.id
_entity.type
_entity.pdbx_description
1 polymer ?
#
loop_
_entity_poly.entity_id
_entity_poly.type
_entity_poly.pdbx_seq_one_letter_code
_entity_poly.pdbx_strand_id
1 'polypeptide(L)' 'MATATSTSISSTREFWKNFDLISLQKSLDGEATELANRQDESDTSRKRLVELSKEFKKSTPDNVRKQVAPLLKNFQGE' A
#
# COMPACT_ATOMS: atom_id res chain seq x y z
N MET A 1 9.61 -37.73 28.73
CA MET A 1 9.12 -36.54 27.99
C MET A 1 9.97 -35.28 28.27
N ALA A 2 11.32 -35.38 28.29
CA ALA A 2 12.19 -34.23 28.60
C ALA A 2 13.04 -33.74 27.40
N THR A 3 12.87 -34.33 26.22
CA THR A 3 13.77 -34.14 25.07
C THR A 3 13.24 -33.17 24.00
N ALA A 4 11.96 -32.78 24.04
CA ALA A 4 11.39 -31.86 23.04
C ALA A 4 11.72 -30.38 23.34
N THR A 5 11.88 -30.01 24.61
CA THR A 5 12.16 -28.61 25.01
C THR A 5 13.64 -28.23 24.89
N SER A 6 14.58 -29.16 25.09
CA SER A 6 16.02 -28.90 24.99
C SER A 6 16.47 -28.60 23.56
N THR A 7 15.92 -29.31 22.58
CA THR A 7 16.17 -29.06 21.15
C THR A 7 15.56 -27.72 20.73
N SER A 8 14.33 -27.41 21.18
CA SER A 8 13.67 -26.13 20.90
C SER A 8 14.47 -24.93 21.41
N ILE A 9 14.95 -24.96 22.65
CA ILE A 9 15.72 -23.85 23.24
C ILE A 9 17.08 -23.68 22.55
N SER A 10 17.76 -24.78 22.22
CA SER A 10 19.06 -24.73 21.54
C SER A 10 18.93 -24.14 20.13
N SER A 11 17.90 -24.55 19.38
CA SER A 11 17.61 -24.01 18.05
C SER A 11 17.20 -22.53 18.09
N THR A 12 16.38 -22.12 19.05
CA THR A 12 16.01 -20.70 19.22
C THR A 12 17.23 -19.85 19.59
N ARG A 13 18.14 -20.36 20.43
CA ARG A 13 19.39 -19.65 20.78
C ARG A 13 20.30 -19.48 19.57
N GLU A 14 20.50 -20.53 18.78
CA GLU A 14 21.33 -20.45 17.56
C GLU A 14 20.70 -19.54 16.51
N PHE A 15 19.37 -19.51 16.40
CA PHE A 15 18.68 -18.53 15.56
C PHE A 15 19.00 -17.10 16.00
N TRP A 16 18.79 -16.75 17.27
CA TRP A 16 19.05 -15.38 17.75
C TRP A 16 20.52 -14.97 17.67
N LYS A 17 21.44 -15.93 17.80
CA LYS A 17 22.88 -15.67 17.64
C LYS A 17 23.24 -15.27 16.20
N ASN A 18 22.54 -15.84 15.22
CA ASN A 18 22.79 -15.62 13.79
C ASN A 18 21.79 -14.63 13.17
N PHE A 19 20.82 -14.16 13.94
CA PHE A 19 19.77 -13.27 13.45
C PHE A 19 20.33 -11.86 13.26
N ASP A 20 20.38 -11.42 12.00
CA ASP A 20 20.82 -10.08 11.65
C ASP A 20 19.69 -9.07 11.80
N LEU A 21 19.55 -8.56 13.04
CA LEU A 21 18.57 -7.55 13.38
C LEU A 21 18.77 -6.26 12.57
N ILE A 22 20.01 -5.90 12.26
CA ILE A 22 20.32 -4.65 11.55
C ILE A 22 19.87 -4.75 10.09
N SER A 23 20.09 -5.89 9.45
CA SER A 23 19.59 -6.14 8.10
C SER A 23 18.06 -6.13 8.05
N LEU A 24 17.39 -6.80 9.00
CA LEU A 24 15.93 -6.77 9.08
C LEU A 24 15.42 -5.34 9.27
N GLN A 25 16.00 -4.58 10.19
CA GLN A 25 15.60 -3.20 10.43
C GLN A 25 15.72 -2.36 9.16
N LYS A 26 16.84 -2.45 8.43
CA LYS A 26 17.01 -1.73 7.16
C LYS A 26 15.99 -2.13 6.10
N SER A 27 15.63 -3.42 6.03
CA SER A 27 14.59 -3.90 5.11
C SER A 27 13.23 -3.29 5.46
N LEU A 28 12.86 -3.29 6.75
CA LEU A 28 11.60 -2.73 7.23
C LEU A 28 11.54 -1.21 7.03
N ASP A 29 12.62 -0.48 7.30
CA ASP A 29 12.70 0.96 7.07
C ASP A 29 12.54 1.30 5.57
N GLY A 30 13.13 0.47 4.70
CA GLY A 30 12.96 0.56 3.24
C GLY A 30 11.53 0.33 2.80
N GLU A 31 10.90 -0.75 3.26
CA GLU A 31 9.49 -1.07 2.96
C GLU A 31 8.54 0.00 3.48
N ALA A 32 8.77 0.51 4.69
CA ALA A 32 7.96 1.59 5.28
C ALA A 32 8.06 2.88 4.46
N THR A 33 9.27 3.21 3.99
CA THR A 33 9.50 4.37 3.11
C THR A 33 8.77 4.20 1.78
N GLU A 34 8.85 3.02 1.18
CA GLU A 34 8.16 2.73 -0.08
C GLU A 34 6.63 2.79 0.08
N LEU A 35 6.10 2.26 1.18
CA LEU A 35 4.68 2.35 1.48
C LEU A 35 4.21 3.79 1.65
N ALA A 36 4.98 4.62 2.36
CA ALA A 36 4.68 6.05 2.51
C ALA A 36 4.66 6.76 1.14
N ASN A 37 5.65 6.51 0.29
CA ASN A 37 5.69 7.08 -1.06
C ASN A 37 4.47 6.66 -1.90
N ARG A 38 4.11 5.37 -1.89
CA ARG A 38 2.91 4.87 -2.60
C ARG A 38 1.62 5.50 -2.07
N GLN A 39 1.54 5.74 -0.76
CA GLN A 39 0.41 6.42 -0.13
C GLN A 39 0.29 7.87 -0.66
N ASP A 40 1.39 8.61 -0.69
CA ASP A 40 1.44 9.99 -1.19
C ASP A 40 1.11 10.09 -2.69
N GLU A 41 1.60 9.14 -3.49
CA GLU A 41 1.27 9.01 -4.91
C GLU A 41 -0.23 8.73 -5.13
N SER A 42 -0.81 7.81 -4.34
CA SER A 42 -2.23 7.50 -4.37
C SER A 42 -3.08 8.74 -4.04
N ASP A 43 -2.71 9.48 -3.00
CA ASP A 43 -3.38 10.71 -2.58
C ASP A 43 -3.28 11.81 -3.64
N THR A 44 -2.11 11.95 -4.26
CA THR A 44 -1.88 12.91 -5.35
C THR A 44 -2.72 12.55 -6.58
N SER A 45 -2.73 11.27 -6.97
CA SER A 45 -3.54 10.76 -8.08
C SER A 45 -5.03 10.98 -7.83
N ARG A 46 -5.52 10.71 -6.61
CA ARG A 46 -6.91 10.93 -6.22
C ARG A 46 -7.31 12.40 -6.32
N LYS A 47 -6.46 13.32 -5.83
CA LYS A 47 -6.69 14.77 -5.98
C LYS A 47 -6.79 15.17 -7.44
N ARG A 48 -5.85 14.71 -8.28
CA ARG A 48 -5.85 14.97 -9.72
C ARG A 48 -7.10 14.43 -10.41
N LEU A 49 -7.55 13.24 -10.05
CA LEU A 49 -8.76 12.64 -10.59
C LEU A 49 -10.01 13.49 -10.28
N VAL A 50 -10.12 14.02 -9.06
CA VAL A 50 -11.21 14.93 -8.68
C VAL A 50 -11.21 16.20 -9.54
N GLU A 51 -10.04 16.80 -9.78
CA GLU A 51 -9.89 17.98 -10.63
C GLU A 51 -10.29 17.68 -12.08
N LEU A 52 -9.76 16.59 -12.65
CA LEU A 52 -10.12 16.13 -13.99
C LEU A 52 -11.62 15.85 -14.12
N SER A 53 -12.23 15.27 -13.08
CA SER A 53 -13.67 15.00 -13.05
C SER A 53 -14.50 16.28 -13.07
N LYS A 54 -14.07 17.32 -12.32
CA LYS A 54 -14.72 18.63 -12.33
C LYS A 54 -14.61 19.29 -13.70
N GLU A 55 -13.42 19.28 -14.29
CA GLU A 55 -13.18 19.88 -15.61
C GLU A 55 -13.94 19.13 -16.71
N PHE A 56 -13.96 17.81 -16.66
CA PHE A 56 -14.75 16.98 -17.57
C PHE A 56 -16.24 17.35 -17.48
N LYS A 57 -16.79 17.46 -16.27
CA LYS A 57 -18.20 17.87 -16.09
C LYS A 57 -18.47 19.28 -16.63
N LYS A 58 -17.51 20.20 -16.58
CA LYS A 58 -17.66 21.58 -17.05
C LYS A 58 -17.60 21.68 -18.58
N SER A 59 -16.67 20.97 -19.21
CA SER A 59 -16.39 21.05 -20.65
C SER A 59 -17.24 20.10 -21.52
N THR A 60 -17.78 19.03 -20.91
CA THR A 60 -18.44 17.96 -21.68
C THR A 60 -19.94 18.22 -21.88
N PRO A 61 -20.47 18.02 -23.10
CA PRO A 61 -21.90 18.07 -23.41
C PRO A 61 -22.75 17.13 -22.55
N ASP A 62 -24.00 17.52 -22.25
CA ASP A 62 -24.88 16.80 -21.31
C ASP A 62 -25.21 15.35 -21.71
N ASN A 63 -25.33 15.07 -23.01
CA ASN A 63 -25.59 13.71 -23.50
C ASN A 63 -24.44 12.76 -23.18
N VAL A 64 -23.19 13.23 -23.36
CA VAL A 64 -21.99 12.46 -23.03
C VAL A 64 -21.85 12.34 -21.51
N ARG A 65 -22.05 13.44 -20.77
CA ARG A 65 -21.98 13.45 -19.30
C ARG A 65 -22.88 12.40 -18.65
N LYS A 66 -24.10 12.20 -19.16
CA LYS A 66 -25.03 11.18 -18.66
C LYS A 66 -24.53 9.75 -18.89
N GLN A 67 -23.86 9.48 -20.01
CA GLN A 67 -23.31 8.15 -20.31
C GLN A 67 -22.11 7.81 -19.43
N VAL A 68 -21.23 8.78 -19.17
CA VAL A 68 -19.99 8.54 -18.41
C VAL A 68 -20.18 8.66 -16.89
N ALA A 69 -21.26 9.30 -16.42
CA ALA A 69 -21.55 9.46 -14.99
C ALA A 69 -21.47 8.18 -14.15
N PRO A 70 -22.08 7.03 -14.53
CA PRO A 70 -21.96 5.80 -13.75
C PRO A 70 -20.54 5.23 -13.74
N LEU A 71 -19.79 5.33 -14.85
CA LEU A 71 -18.39 4.88 -14.92
C LEU A 71 -17.48 5.72 -14.03
N LEU A 72 -17.64 7.04 -14.09
CA LEU A 72 -16.88 7.97 -13.27
C LEU A 72 -17.15 7.75 -11.77
N LYS A 73 -18.40 7.44 -11.40
CA LYS A 73 -18.77 7.13 -10.01
C LYS A 73 -18.12 5.85 -9.52
N ASN A 74 -18.11 4.79 -10.33
CA ASN A 74 -17.46 3.52 -9.95
C ASN A 74 -15.95 3.71 -9.80
N PHE A 75 -15.32 4.43 -10.74
CA PHE A 75 -13.87 4.69 -10.71
C PHE A 75 -13.43 5.59 -9.54
N GLN A 76 -14.33 6.44 -9.03
CA GLN A 76 -14.07 7.28 -7.84
C GLN A 76 -14.32 6.54 -6.51
N GLY A 77 -14.98 5.39 -6.55
CA GLY A 77 -15.32 4.59 -5.36
C GLY A 77 -14.32 3.49 -5.03
N GLU A 78 -13.44 3.13 -5.97
CA GLU A 78 -12.24 2.29 -5.74
C GLU A 78 -11.11 3.09 -5.06
#